data_AF-A0A0J9F9S1-F1
#
_entry.id   AF-A0A0J9F9S1-F1
#
_cell.length_a   1.000
_cell.length_b   1.000
_cell.length_c   1.000
_cell.angle_alpha   90.00
_cell.angle_beta   90.00
_cell.angle_gamma   90.00
#
_symmetry.space_group_name_H-M   'P 1'
#
loop_
_entity.id
_entity.type
_entity.pdbx_description
1 polymer ?
#
loop_
_entity_poly.entity_id
_entity_poly.type
_entity_poly.pdbx_seq_one_letter_code
_entity_poly.pdbx_strand_id
1 'polypeptide(L)'
;MENNVVSVMLWGEEVGKLYWDERNKRAVFNYHPDFIKKGVEIAPLTASVKGPAAKGMPILGNKEKTYQGLPPFLADSLPDRWGNMVFDQWAAQNHIPKRKLTPVDKLSFIGKRGMGAFEFIPATPGLESSSTLQIESLYQLARRIFEEREEISVQDDEALQLQSIYEIGTSAGGQHPKAIIAINETTHDIRSGQVPLPEGYTYYILKFAEGDDFPFTQMEMVYYEMAKEAGITMMPSRLIQIEGKHHFLTERYDRINGEKIHTQTLAAMNPDATSYEDLFEVCRKLNIPASEQSELYRRTVFNIMGGNVDDHIKNFSFLMERNGTWHITPAYDMTFTTNLDGAAYENAHSMSIAGKDNDITEDDLMQFAKQNGIKNAKRIIEEVSLAISHFYDYATNHQIDDYWKDRIEEHLSGLVSPIIGKTMKHYLPTIVEPYETEDGFLVSEINIIENTRHDFRIEAFINGKRQKYIAGRKSDLAAEVIAKGRNKMPVENKKELVERLLLPLARR
;
A
#
# COMPACT_ATOMS: atom_id res chain seq x y z
N MET A 1 32.50 0.07 -1.63
CA MET A 1 33.70 -0.72 -2.01
C MET A 1 34.40 0.02 -3.15
N GLU A 2 35.72 0.21 -3.16
CA GLU A 2 36.38 0.97 -4.25
C GLU A 2 36.22 0.24 -5.58
N ASN A 3 35.67 0.92 -6.59
CA ASN A 3 35.31 0.39 -7.91
C ASN A 3 34.21 -0.69 -7.93
N ASN A 4 33.09 -0.47 -7.22
CA ASN A 4 31.95 -1.39 -7.29
C ASN A 4 31.24 -1.31 -8.66
N VAL A 5 31.71 -2.15 -9.58
CA VAL A 5 31.04 -2.43 -10.86
C VAL A 5 30.09 -3.60 -10.62
N VAL A 6 28.81 -3.38 -10.90
CA VAL A 6 27.74 -4.37 -10.79
C VAL A 6 27.27 -4.76 -12.18
N SER A 7 27.30 -6.04 -12.49
CA SER A 7 26.61 -6.62 -13.64
C SER A 7 25.11 -6.69 -13.34
N VAL A 8 24.32 -6.13 -14.24
CA VAL A 8 22.85 -6.23 -14.23
C VAL A 8 22.47 -7.41 -15.11
N MET A 9 21.79 -8.38 -14.53
CA MET A 9 21.34 -9.59 -15.22
C MET A 9 19.82 -9.56 -15.38
N LEU A 10 19.34 -10.18 -16.46
CA LEU A 10 17.93 -10.45 -16.72
C LEU A 10 17.81 -11.87 -17.29
N TRP A 11 17.05 -12.73 -16.62
CA TRP A 11 16.84 -14.13 -17.04
C TRP A 11 18.14 -14.91 -17.32
N GLY A 12 19.18 -14.69 -16.50
CA GLY A 12 20.48 -15.34 -16.62
C GLY A 12 21.43 -14.70 -17.64
N GLU A 13 21.03 -13.62 -18.32
CA GLU A 13 21.84 -12.92 -19.32
C GLU A 13 22.31 -11.57 -18.81
N GLU A 14 23.57 -11.19 -19.12
CA GLU A 14 24.10 -9.87 -18.77
C GLU A 14 23.48 -8.80 -19.68
N VAL A 15 22.66 -7.93 -19.09
CA VAL A 15 22.06 -6.77 -19.75
C VAL A 15 23.10 -5.68 -19.94
N GLY A 16 23.96 -5.49 -18.95
CA GLY A 16 24.96 -4.43 -18.94
C GLY A 16 25.64 -4.30 -17.59
N LYS A 17 26.50 -3.28 -17.49
CA LYS A 17 27.27 -3.00 -16.27
C LYS A 17 26.97 -1.60 -15.76
N LEU A 18 26.91 -1.50 -14.44
CA LEU A 18 26.63 -0.29 -13.68
C LEU A 18 27.82 0.01 -12.77
N TYR A 19 28.28 1.25 -12.71
CA TYR A 19 29.24 1.67 -11.69
C TYR A 19 28.87 3.04 -11.13
N TRP A 20 29.35 3.34 -9.92
CA TRP A 20 29.12 4.63 -9.28
C TRP A 20 30.22 5.64 -9.64
N ASP A 21 29.84 6.78 -10.24
CA ASP A 21 30.74 7.90 -10.48
C ASP A 21 30.74 8.84 -9.26
N GLU A 22 31.78 8.71 -8.44
CA GLU A 22 31.95 9.50 -7.22
C GLU A 22 32.04 11.01 -7.46
N ARG A 23 32.58 11.44 -8.61
CA ARG A 23 32.72 12.85 -8.93
C ARG A 23 31.38 13.47 -9.25
N ASN A 24 30.55 12.77 -10.02
CA ASN A 24 29.25 13.28 -10.45
C ASN A 24 28.10 12.88 -9.52
N LYS A 25 28.35 12.01 -8.52
CA LYS A 25 27.35 11.49 -7.56
C LYS A 25 26.14 10.88 -8.26
N ARG A 26 26.43 10.04 -9.26
CA ARG A 26 25.42 9.27 -10.01
C ARG A 26 26.07 8.01 -10.56
N ALA A 27 25.26 6.99 -10.83
CA ALA A 27 25.71 5.81 -11.53
C ALA A 27 25.72 6.02 -13.04
N VAL A 28 26.55 5.22 -13.70
CA VAL A 28 26.70 5.16 -15.15
C VAL A 28 26.47 3.71 -15.56
N PHE A 29 25.49 3.51 -16.43
CA PHE A 29 25.12 2.20 -16.95
C PHE A 29 25.48 2.07 -18.42
N ASN A 30 26.10 0.96 -18.79
CA ASN A 30 26.42 0.61 -20.16
C ASN A 30 25.77 -0.73 -20.50
N TYR A 31 24.92 -0.75 -21.53
CA TYR A 31 24.39 -1.99 -22.08
C TYR A 31 25.51 -2.88 -22.62
N HIS A 32 25.34 -4.19 -22.44
CA HIS A 32 26.18 -5.19 -23.08
C HIS A 32 25.88 -5.20 -24.59
N PRO A 33 26.90 -5.15 -25.48
CA PRO A 33 26.67 -5.08 -26.93
C PRO A 33 25.81 -6.21 -27.49
N ASP A 34 25.93 -7.41 -26.95
CA ASP A 34 25.12 -8.55 -27.39
C ASP A 34 23.66 -8.46 -26.91
N PHE A 35 23.39 -7.78 -25.80
CA PHE A 35 22.02 -7.51 -25.36
C PHE A 35 21.33 -6.51 -26.30
N ILE A 36 22.05 -5.46 -26.73
CA ILE A 36 21.55 -4.49 -27.72
C ILE A 36 21.15 -5.20 -29.02
N LYS A 37 21.97 -6.13 -29.52
CA LYS A 37 21.69 -6.89 -30.76
C LYS A 37 20.40 -7.70 -30.70
N LYS A 38 19.97 -8.14 -29.51
CA LYS A 38 18.70 -8.86 -29.32
C LYS A 38 17.48 -7.95 -29.48
N GLY A 39 17.64 -6.65 -29.28
CA GLY A 39 16.58 -5.67 -29.47
C GLY A 39 15.45 -5.73 -28.43
N VAL A 40 15.67 -6.40 -27.29
CA VAL A 40 14.70 -6.49 -26.18
C VAL A 40 14.67 -5.15 -25.44
N GLU A 41 13.51 -4.51 -25.44
CA GLU A 41 13.30 -3.18 -24.86
C GLU A 41 12.82 -3.30 -23.40
N ILE A 42 13.77 -3.45 -22.47
CA ILE A 42 13.48 -3.61 -21.02
C ILE A 42 13.05 -2.31 -20.32
N ALA A 43 13.35 -1.17 -20.93
CA ALA A 43 13.07 0.18 -20.45
C ALA A 43 12.92 1.13 -21.65
N PRO A 44 11.91 0.92 -22.52
CA PRO A 44 11.80 1.56 -23.83
C PRO A 44 11.73 3.09 -23.79
N LEU A 45 11.29 3.67 -22.67
CA LEU A 45 11.05 5.10 -22.55
C LEU A 45 12.22 5.87 -21.93
N THR A 46 12.97 5.23 -21.03
CA THR A 46 14.07 5.88 -20.29
C THR A 46 15.46 5.39 -20.72
N ALA A 47 15.56 4.19 -21.30
CA ALA A 47 16.83 3.56 -21.67
C ALA A 47 16.71 2.66 -22.91
N SER A 48 16.04 3.12 -23.97
CA SER A 48 15.84 2.28 -25.16
C SER A 48 17.15 1.79 -25.77
N VAL A 49 17.20 0.49 -26.08
CA VAL A 49 18.34 -0.15 -26.76
C VAL A 49 18.48 0.28 -28.23
N LYS A 50 17.42 0.87 -28.80
CA LYS A 50 17.41 1.47 -30.16
C LYS A 50 17.78 2.96 -30.15
N GLY A 51 17.90 3.55 -28.97
CA GLY A 51 18.22 4.97 -28.78
C GLY A 51 19.72 5.27 -28.75
N PRO A 52 20.15 6.27 -27.95
CA PRO A 52 21.57 6.61 -27.77
C PRO A 52 22.45 5.42 -27.34
N ALA A 53 21.88 4.46 -26.58
CA ALA A 53 22.57 3.24 -26.17
C ALA A 53 23.08 2.40 -27.35
N ALA A 54 22.35 2.37 -28.48
CA ALA A 54 22.78 1.66 -29.70
C ALA A 54 24.11 2.20 -30.25
N LYS A 55 24.44 3.46 -29.94
CA LYS A 55 25.69 4.13 -30.35
C LYS A 55 26.78 4.05 -29.28
N GLY A 56 26.59 3.22 -28.25
CA GLY A 56 27.51 3.07 -27.13
C GLY A 56 27.46 4.20 -26.11
N MET A 57 26.46 5.09 -26.16
CA MET A 57 26.30 6.14 -25.15
C MET A 57 25.81 5.52 -23.84
N PRO A 58 26.42 5.85 -22.69
CA PRO A 58 25.97 5.35 -21.40
C PRO A 58 24.64 5.99 -20.99
N ILE A 59 23.86 5.24 -20.21
CA ILE A 59 22.70 5.76 -19.50
C ILE A 59 23.17 6.32 -18.16
N LEU A 60 22.88 7.59 -17.93
CA LEU A 60 23.30 8.30 -16.72
C LEU A 60 22.16 8.26 -15.70
N GLY A 61 22.51 8.08 -14.43
CA GLY A 61 21.50 8.05 -13.38
C GLY A 61 20.86 9.41 -13.07
N ASN A 62 19.62 9.36 -12.58
CA ASN A 62 18.82 10.52 -12.19
C ASN A 62 19.14 10.92 -10.73
N LYS A 63 19.47 12.19 -10.50
CA LYS A 63 19.90 12.73 -9.20
C LYS A 63 18.75 13.09 -8.24
N GLU A 64 17.51 13.01 -8.68
CA GLU A 64 16.38 13.20 -7.77
C GLU A 64 16.42 12.19 -6.63
N LYS A 65 15.85 12.59 -5.49
CA LYS A 65 15.93 11.85 -4.23
C LYS A 65 15.43 10.42 -4.34
N THR A 66 14.35 10.19 -5.09
CA THR A 66 13.75 8.86 -5.27
C THR A 66 14.68 7.89 -6.00
N TYR A 67 15.45 8.37 -6.99
CA TYR A 67 16.34 7.54 -7.80
C TYR A 67 17.76 7.43 -7.23
N GLN A 68 18.13 8.26 -6.26
CA GLN A 68 19.42 8.23 -5.58
C GLN A 68 20.62 8.26 -6.55
N GLY A 69 20.51 8.90 -7.71
CA GLY A 69 21.60 8.92 -8.70
C GLY A 69 21.68 7.66 -9.56
N LEU A 70 20.74 6.71 -9.49
CA LEU A 70 20.67 5.55 -10.38
C LEU A 70 19.81 5.85 -11.63
N PRO A 71 20.00 5.13 -12.75
CA PRO A 71 19.03 5.14 -13.83
C PRO A 71 17.65 4.71 -13.31
N PRO A 72 16.56 5.41 -13.64
CA PRO A 72 15.23 5.13 -13.07
C PRO A 72 14.82 3.65 -13.13
N PHE A 73 15.06 2.98 -14.25
CA PHE A 73 14.72 1.56 -14.44
C PHE A 73 15.48 0.57 -13.53
N LEU A 74 16.65 0.97 -13.02
CA LEU A 74 17.41 0.19 -12.03
C LEU A 74 17.12 0.65 -10.60
N ALA A 75 16.86 1.94 -10.42
CA ALA A 75 16.46 2.52 -9.14
C ALA A 75 15.16 1.92 -8.62
N ASP A 76 14.29 1.45 -9.51
CA ASP A 76 13.03 0.78 -9.17
C ASP A 76 13.21 -0.52 -8.38
N SER A 77 14.41 -1.10 -8.41
CA SER A 77 14.76 -2.24 -7.56
C SER A 77 15.15 -1.85 -6.13
N LEU A 78 15.34 -0.55 -5.84
CA LEU A 78 15.72 -0.09 -4.52
C LEU A 78 14.59 -0.29 -3.49
N PRO A 79 14.93 -0.64 -2.24
CA PRO A 79 13.95 -0.64 -1.17
C PRO A 79 13.37 0.74 -0.90
N ASP A 80 12.15 0.77 -0.35
CA ASP A 80 11.55 1.93 0.30
C ASP A 80 11.89 1.95 1.80
N ARG A 81 11.08 2.60 2.64
CA ARG A 81 11.42 2.87 4.03
C ARG A 81 11.75 1.60 4.82
N TRP A 82 10.88 0.59 4.80
CA TRP A 82 11.11 -0.66 5.53
C TRP A 82 12.41 -1.34 5.09
N GLY A 83 12.59 -1.57 3.79
CA GLY A 83 13.79 -2.21 3.28
C GLY A 83 15.07 -1.38 3.48
N ASN A 84 15.00 -0.04 3.50
CA ASN A 84 16.14 0.82 3.87
C ASN A 84 16.46 0.70 5.37
N MET A 85 15.46 0.57 6.25
CA MET A 85 15.70 0.30 7.68
C MET A 85 16.44 -1.03 7.86
N VAL A 86 15.99 -2.08 7.16
CA VAL A 86 16.64 -3.39 7.20
C VAL A 86 18.07 -3.34 6.62
N PHE A 87 18.29 -2.62 5.52
CA PHE A 87 19.63 -2.40 4.95
C PHE A 87 20.55 -1.63 5.91
N ASP A 88 20.06 -0.57 6.54
CA ASP A 88 20.82 0.23 7.49
C ASP A 88 21.22 -0.61 8.72
N GLN A 89 20.32 -1.47 9.20
CA GLN A 89 20.58 -2.39 10.30
C GLN A 89 21.65 -3.43 9.92
N TRP A 90 21.56 -4.01 8.71
CA TRP A 90 22.58 -4.91 8.18
C TRP A 90 23.96 -4.23 8.08
N ALA A 91 24.01 -3.00 7.56
CA ALA A 91 25.23 -2.24 7.42
C ALA A 91 25.88 -1.93 8.78
N ALA A 92 25.06 -1.57 9.79
CA ALA A 92 25.52 -1.32 11.15
C ALA A 92 26.15 -2.57 11.78
N GLN A 93 25.50 -3.73 11.67
CA GLN A 93 26.02 -4.99 12.20
C GLN A 93 27.31 -5.46 11.52
N ASN A 94 27.46 -5.17 10.23
CA ASN A 94 28.69 -5.46 9.50
C ASN A 94 29.75 -4.35 9.64
N HIS A 95 29.53 -3.38 10.53
CA HIS A 95 30.45 -2.28 10.81
C HIS A 95 30.80 -1.46 9.56
N ILE A 96 29.86 -1.34 8.62
CA ILE A 96 30.04 -0.60 7.36
C ILE A 96 29.57 0.85 7.55
N PRO A 97 30.48 1.84 7.50
CA PRO A 97 30.08 3.24 7.65
C PRO A 97 29.17 3.70 6.51
N LYS A 98 28.02 4.33 6.81
CA LYS A 98 27.07 4.81 5.80
C LYS A 98 27.70 5.67 4.70
N ARG A 99 28.72 6.48 5.03
CA ARG A 99 29.48 7.30 4.07
C ARG A 99 30.22 6.50 2.97
N LYS A 100 30.39 5.19 3.15
CA LYS A 100 31.03 4.28 2.19
C LYS A 100 30.03 3.53 1.32
N LEU A 101 28.73 3.69 1.60
CA LEU A 101 27.66 3.01 0.88
C LEU A 101 27.12 3.91 -0.22
N THR A 102 27.08 3.35 -1.41
CA THR A 102 26.47 3.95 -2.59
C THR A 102 25.16 3.23 -2.93
N PRO A 103 24.29 3.84 -3.73
CA PRO A 103 23.10 3.16 -4.26
C PRO A 103 23.43 1.93 -5.11
N VAL A 104 24.64 1.86 -5.71
CA VAL A 104 25.12 0.65 -6.38
C VAL A 104 25.41 -0.47 -5.38
N ASP A 105 25.99 -0.15 -4.21
CA ASP A 105 26.18 -1.14 -3.13
C ASP A 105 24.82 -1.66 -2.59
N LYS A 106 23.78 -0.80 -2.57
CA LYS A 106 22.41 -1.24 -2.24
C LYS A 106 21.87 -2.25 -3.25
N LEU A 107 22.11 -2.06 -4.54
CA LEU A 107 21.74 -3.04 -5.57
C LEU A 107 22.48 -4.36 -5.38
N SER A 108 23.78 -4.36 -5.06
CA SER A 108 24.50 -5.58 -4.69
C SER A 108 23.91 -6.28 -3.46
N PHE A 109 23.46 -5.50 -2.46
CA PHE A 109 22.79 -6.05 -1.29
C PHE A 109 21.45 -6.70 -1.64
N ILE A 110 20.65 -6.10 -2.52
CA ILE A 110 19.45 -6.74 -3.08
C ILE A 110 19.84 -8.02 -3.84
N GLY A 111 20.89 -7.95 -4.65
CA GLY A 111 21.45 -9.11 -5.36
C GLY A 111 20.41 -9.73 -6.31
N LYS A 112 20.08 -11.00 -6.11
CA LYS A 112 19.08 -11.73 -6.91
C LYS A 112 17.67 -11.64 -6.35
N ARG A 113 17.43 -10.82 -5.33
CA ARG A 113 16.23 -10.94 -4.48
C ARG A 113 15.16 -9.89 -4.76
N GLY A 114 15.45 -8.93 -5.64
CA GLY A 114 14.56 -7.81 -5.96
C GLY A 114 13.19 -8.21 -6.50
N MET A 115 12.26 -7.26 -6.47
CA MET A 115 11.04 -7.34 -7.28
C MET A 115 11.39 -7.35 -8.77
N GLY A 116 10.55 -8.03 -9.56
CA GLY A 116 10.80 -8.24 -10.98
C GLY A 116 11.89 -9.27 -11.24
N ALA A 117 12.53 -9.13 -12.39
CA ALA A 117 13.48 -10.10 -12.93
C ALA A 117 14.94 -9.63 -12.95
N PHE A 118 15.23 -8.39 -12.54
CA PHE A 118 16.61 -7.93 -12.44
C PHE A 118 17.35 -8.64 -11.31
N GLU A 119 18.62 -8.95 -11.58
CA GLU A 119 19.56 -9.43 -10.59
C GLU A 119 20.87 -8.63 -10.70
N PHE A 120 21.52 -8.42 -9.55
CA PHE A 120 22.70 -7.59 -9.44
C PHE A 120 23.88 -8.44 -8.94
N ILE A 121 24.96 -8.47 -9.71
CA ILE A 121 26.14 -9.31 -9.42
C ILE A 121 27.39 -8.41 -9.33
N PRO A 122 28.23 -8.53 -8.28
CA PRO A 122 28.16 -9.53 -7.21
C PRO A 122 27.05 -9.22 -6.19
N ALA A 123 26.37 -10.28 -5.76
CA ALA A 123 25.41 -10.22 -4.65
C ALA A 123 26.15 -10.33 -3.31
N THR A 124 25.61 -9.71 -2.26
CA THR A 124 26.14 -9.83 -0.90
C THR A 124 26.09 -11.31 -0.43
N PRO A 125 27.22 -11.91 -0.02
CA PRO A 125 27.25 -13.29 0.44
C PRO A 125 26.37 -13.55 1.67
N GLY A 126 25.83 -14.76 1.79
CA GLY A 126 25.09 -15.22 2.96
C GLY A 126 23.61 -14.81 3.02
N LEU A 127 23.12 -14.00 2.08
CA LEU A 127 21.71 -13.57 2.00
C LEU A 127 20.83 -14.42 1.06
N GLU A 128 21.39 -15.50 0.50
CA GLU A 128 20.73 -16.38 -0.48
C GLU A 128 20.38 -17.76 0.13
N SER A 129 20.18 -17.86 1.45
CA SER A 129 19.88 -19.14 2.10
C SER A 129 18.40 -19.51 1.97
N SER A 130 18.10 -20.82 1.86
CA SER A 130 16.74 -21.35 1.79
C SER A 130 16.34 -21.99 3.13
N SER A 131 16.53 -21.25 4.24
CA SER A 131 16.21 -21.75 5.58
C SER A 131 14.69 -21.80 5.81
N THR A 132 14.24 -22.72 6.67
CA THR A 132 12.85 -22.74 7.14
C THR A 132 12.61 -21.53 8.03
N LEU A 133 11.51 -20.81 7.81
CA LEU A 133 11.19 -19.58 8.50
C LEU A 133 10.19 -19.80 9.63
N GLN A 134 10.48 -19.22 10.80
CA GLN A 134 9.52 -19.09 11.90
C GLN A 134 8.84 -17.73 11.80
N ILE A 135 7.62 -17.70 11.25
CA ILE A 135 6.92 -16.44 10.97
C ILE A 135 6.68 -15.62 12.25
N GLU A 136 6.38 -16.28 13.37
CA GLU A 136 6.21 -15.64 14.67
C GLU A 136 7.43 -14.78 15.06
N SER A 137 8.62 -15.38 14.99
CA SER A 137 9.87 -14.70 15.33
C SER A 137 10.18 -13.57 14.36
N LEU A 138 9.85 -13.74 13.08
CA LEU A 138 10.00 -12.69 12.07
C LEU A 138 9.09 -11.50 12.36
N TYR A 139 7.84 -11.74 12.75
CA TYR A 139 6.88 -10.70 13.11
C TYR A 139 7.36 -9.93 14.34
N GLN A 140 7.77 -10.62 15.41
CA GLN A 140 8.30 -9.99 16.63
C GLN A 140 9.49 -9.09 16.31
N LEU A 141 10.43 -9.58 15.51
CA LEU A 141 11.60 -8.81 15.16
C LEU A 141 11.27 -7.63 14.23
N ALA A 142 10.33 -7.80 13.31
CA ALA A 142 9.86 -6.71 12.45
C ALA A 142 9.24 -5.56 13.25
N ARG A 143 8.44 -5.89 14.28
CA ARG A 143 7.87 -4.90 15.21
C ARG A 143 8.93 -4.13 15.98
N ARG A 144 9.91 -4.81 16.58
CA ARG A 144 11.00 -4.14 17.31
C ARG A 144 11.78 -3.14 16.44
N ILE A 145 12.10 -3.54 15.21
CA ILE A 145 12.80 -2.67 14.25
C ILE A 145 11.93 -1.47 13.85
N PHE A 146 10.63 -1.69 13.60
CA PHE A 146 9.75 -0.67 13.03
C PHE A 146 9.14 0.28 14.07
N GLU A 147 8.55 -0.28 15.13
CA GLU A 147 7.81 0.44 16.17
C GLU A 147 8.76 1.03 17.21
N GLU A 148 9.72 0.25 17.68
CA GLU A 148 10.59 0.62 18.80
C GLU A 148 11.87 1.34 18.32
N ARG A 149 12.16 1.28 17.01
CA ARG A 149 13.39 1.81 16.37
C ARG A 149 14.66 1.37 17.10
N GLU A 150 14.64 0.16 17.67
CA GLU A 150 15.77 -0.36 18.43
C GLU A 150 16.93 -0.72 17.49
N GLU A 151 18.12 -0.19 17.79
CA GLU A 151 19.35 -0.76 17.25
C GLU A 151 19.61 -2.08 17.99
N ILE A 152 19.24 -3.19 17.34
CA ILE A 152 19.33 -4.52 17.95
C ILE A 152 20.80 -4.93 18.09
N SER A 153 21.31 -4.94 19.32
CA SER A 153 22.62 -5.48 19.66
C SER A 153 22.57 -7.00 19.68
N VAL A 154 23.31 -7.65 18.79
CA VAL A 154 23.26 -9.10 18.64
C VAL A 154 23.84 -9.81 19.86
N GLN A 155 22.99 -10.45 20.66
CA GLN A 155 23.38 -11.65 21.41
C GLN A 155 23.32 -12.86 20.44
N ASP A 156 24.13 -13.89 20.66
CA ASP A 156 24.28 -15.02 19.72
C ASP A 156 22.94 -15.68 19.31
N ASP A 157 21.93 -15.67 20.21
CA ASP A 157 20.61 -16.26 19.99
C ASP A 157 19.72 -15.46 19.02
N GLU A 158 19.97 -14.15 18.83
CA GLU A 158 19.19 -13.29 17.92
C GLU A 158 19.82 -13.13 16.53
N ALA A 159 21.07 -13.55 16.36
CA ALA A 159 21.81 -13.44 15.10
C ALA A 159 21.10 -14.14 13.93
N LEU A 160 20.56 -15.34 14.18
CA LEU A 160 19.87 -16.15 13.17
C LEU A 160 18.52 -15.53 12.75
N GLN A 161 17.82 -14.87 13.67
CA GLN A 161 16.53 -14.22 13.40
C GLN A 161 16.74 -12.93 12.59
N LEU A 162 17.76 -12.15 12.95
CA LEU A 162 18.18 -10.97 12.20
C LEU A 162 18.61 -11.33 10.77
N GLN A 163 19.37 -12.41 10.62
CA GLN A 163 19.72 -12.93 9.31
C GLN A 163 18.49 -13.24 8.48
N SER A 164 17.48 -13.89 9.09
CA SER A 164 16.22 -14.23 8.42
C SER A 164 15.46 -12.97 7.94
N ILE A 165 15.50 -11.86 8.69
CA ILE A 165 14.93 -10.58 8.23
C ILE A 165 15.72 -9.99 7.07
N TYR A 166 17.06 -10.01 7.10
CA TYR A 166 17.86 -9.52 5.98
C TYR A 166 17.56 -10.29 4.69
N GLU A 167 17.33 -11.59 4.82
CA GLU A 167 16.97 -12.52 3.74
C GLU A 167 15.57 -12.29 3.17
N ILE A 168 14.64 -11.56 3.80
CA ILE A 168 13.26 -11.47 3.31
C ILE A 168 12.64 -10.06 3.34
N GLY A 169 13.19 -9.13 4.13
CA GLY A 169 12.57 -7.83 4.44
C GLY A 169 12.96 -6.67 3.53
N THR A 170 13.80 -6.90 2.51
CA THR A 170 14.50 -5.80 1.81
C THR A 170 14.09 -5.59 0.37
N SER A 171 13.40 -6.54 -0.25
CA SER A 171 13.20 -6.50 -1.70
C SER A 171 11.88 -5.86 -2.12
N ALA A 172 10.82 -5.97 -1.31
CA ALA A 172 9.54 -5.34 -1.62
C ALA A 172 9.56 -3.86 -1.23
N GLY A 173 9.07 -3.00 -2.14
CA GLY A 173 8.84 -1.59 -1.87
C GLY A 173 7.72 -1.35 -0.84
N GLY A 174 7.48 -0.08 -0.48
CA GLY A 174 6.49 0.38 0.50
C GLY A 174 7.04 0.78 1.88
N GLN A 175 6.17 1.43 2.67
CA GLN A 175 6.55 2.05 3.95
C GLN A 175 6.53 1.11 5.15
N HIS A 176 5.75 0.04 5.03
CA HIS A 176 5.26 -0.84 6.09
C HIS A 176 6.05 -2.15 6.18
N PRO A 177 6.25 -2.76 7.37
CA PRO A 177 6.97 -4.02 7.50
C PRO A 177 6.34 -5.15 6.72
N LYS A 178 7.19 -5.82 5.94
CA LYS A 178 6.80 -6.94 5.09
C LYS A 178 7.93 -7.92 4.90
N ALA A 179 7.55 -9.15 4.56
CA ALA A 179 8.45 -10.26 4.29
C ALA A 179 8.10 -10.93 2.98
N ILE A 180 9.12 -11.30 2.21
CA ILE A 180 8.97 -12.17 1.05
C ILE A 180 9.13 -13.62 1.48
N ILE A 181 8.04 -14.38 1.39
CA ILE A 181 8.01 -15.80 1.80
C ILE A 181 7.54 -16.68 0.65
N ALA A 182 7.79 -17.97 0.75
CA ALA A 182 7.21 -18.98 -0.11
C ALA A 182 6.61 -20.09 0.74
N ILE A 183 5.42 -20.53 0.40
CA ILE A 183 4.65 -21.52 1.15
C ILE A 183 4.37 -22.71 0.25
N ASN A 184 4.67 -23.91 0.73
CA ASN A 184 4.13 -25.13 0.16
C ASN A 184 2.81 -25.46 0.86
N GLU A 185 1.70 -25.26 0.16
CA GLU A 185 0.35 -25.41 0.74
C GLU A 185 0.03 -26.86 1.16
N THR A 186 0.77 -27.86 0.65
CA THR A 186 0.58 -29.28 1.01
C THR A 186 1.36 -29.67 2.26
N THR A 187 2.62 -29.23 2.38
CA THR A 187 3.47 -29.58 3.53
C THR A 187 3.43 -28.54 4.65
N HIS A 188 2.82 -27.38 4.39
CA HIS A 188 2.87 -26.19 5.23
C HIS A 188 4.29 -25.71 5.54
N ASP A 189 5.26 -26.06 4.67
CA ASP A 189 6.65 -25.58 4.81
C ASP A 189 6.74 -24.14 4.31
N ILE A 190 7.43 -23.30 5.08
CA ILE A 190 7.57 -21.87 4.84
C ILE A 190 9.05 -21.52 4.75
N ARG A 191 9.43 -20.91 3.63
CA ARG A 191 10.82 -20.58 3.32
C ARG A 191 10.94 -19.15 2.83
N SER A 192 12.19 -18.67 2.70
CA SER A 192 12.46 -17.42 1.99
C SER A 192 11.93 -17.48 0.56
N GLY A 193 11.08 -16.52 0.20
CA GLY A 193 10.54 -16.39 -1.16
C GLY A 193 11.47 -15.64 -2.11
N GLN A 194 12.72 -15.44 -1.72
CA GLN A 194 13.71 -14.70 -2.51
C GLN A 194 14.65 -15.63 -3.31
N VAL A 195 14.58 -16.94 -3.06
CA VAL A 195 15.38 -17.97 -3.73
C VAL A 195 14.51 -18.88 -4.60
N PRO A 196 15.04 -19.47 -5.69
CA PRO A 196 14.36 -20.53 -6.41
C PRO A 196 14.10 -21.73 -5.49
N LEU A 197 12.87 -22.23 -5.50
CA LEU A 197 12.43 -23.38 -4.71
C LEU A 197 11.90 -24.50 -5.62
N PRO A 198 11.86 -25.75 -5.13
CA PRO A 198 11.25 -26.84 -5.87
C PRO A 198 9.79 -26.58 -6.24
N GLU A 199 9.25 -27.39 -7.16
CA GLU A 199 7.83 -27.35 -7.50
C GLU A 199 6.94 -27.54 -6.25
N GLY A 200 5.79 -26.87 -6.24
CA GLY A 200 4.82 -26.91 -5.15
C GLY A 200 4.90 -25.75 -4.14
N TYR A 201 5.84 -24.81 -4.32
CA TYR A 201 5.87 -23.56 -3.56
C TYR A 201 5.21 -22.42 -4.33
N THR A 202 4.34 -21.69 -3.64
CA THR A 202 3.80 -20.41 -4.11
C THR A 202 4.52 -19.26 -3.40
N TYR A 203 4.81 -18.19 -4.13
CA TYR A 203 5.58 -17.04 -3.64
C TYR A 203 4.65 -15.90 -3.21
N TYR A 204 4.91 -15.32 -2.05
CA TYR A 204 4.03 -14.34 -1.42
C TYR A 204 4.80 -13.11 -0.91
N ILE A 205 4.04 -12.03 -0.75
CA ILE A 205 4.38 -10.90 0.13
C ILE A 205 3.48 -11.02 1.36
N LEU A 206 4.09 -11.12 2.54
CA LEU A 206 3.42 -11.05 3.83
C LEU A 206 3.60 -9.63 4.39
N LYS A 207 2.51 -8.88 4.52
CA LYS A 207 2.46 -7.58 5.20
C LYS A 207 2.04 -7.80 6.65
N PHE A 208 2.89 -7.36 7.57
CA PHE A 208 2.64 -7.57 8.99
C PHE A 208 1.58 -6.59 9.52
N ALA A 209 0.82 -7.04 10.51
CA ALA A 209 -0.03 -6.16 11.30
C ALA A 209 0.82 -5.09 11.99
N GLU A 210 0.28 -3.87 12.08
CA GLU A 210 0.96 -2.73 12.68
C GLU A 210 0.02 -1.99 13.63
N GLY A 211 0.55 -1.57 14.77
CA GLY A 211 -0.19 -0.78 15.74
C GLY A 211 -1.45 -1.47 16.28
N ASP A 212 -2.14 -0.75 17.16
CA ASP A 212 -3.39 -1.19 17.78
C ASP A 212 -4.60 -0.31 17.41
N ASP A 213 -4.37 0.79 16.70
CA ASP A 213 -5.38 1.83 16.44
C ASP A 213 -6.13 1.58 15.12
N PHE A 214 -5.41 1.57 13.99
CA PHE A 214 -6.01 1.35 12.67
C PHE A 214 -5.69 -0.06 12.14
N PRO A 215 -6.69 -0.84 11.69
CA PRO A 215 -6.49 -2.22 11.25
C PRO A 215 -6.02 -2.30 9.79
N PHE A 216 -4.79 -1.86 9.50
CA PHE A 216 -4.26 -1.73 8.13
C PHE A 216 -4.41 -2.99 7.26
N THR A 217 -4.07 -4.16 7.79
CA THR A 217 -4.07 -5.43 7.04
C THR A 217 -5.48 -5.94 6.76
N GLN A 218 -6.40 -5.80 7.72
CA GLN A 218 -7.82 -6.13 7.52
C GLN A 218 -8.46 -5.15 6.54
N MET A 219 -8.10 -3.86 6.62
CA MET A 219 -8.54 -2.85 5.66
C MET A 219 -8.10 -3.20 4.23
N GLU A 220 -6.84 -3.61 4.06
CA GLU A 220 -6.33 -4.04 2.76
C GLU A 220 -7.07 -5.28 2.23
N MET A 221 -7.47 -6.21 3.11
CA MET A 221 -8.31 -7.35 2.73
C MET A 221 -9.72 -6.93 2.27
N VAL A 222 -10.34 -5.97 2.97
CA VAL A 222 -11.64 -5.39 2.57
C VAL A 222 -11.53 -4.73 1.19
N TYR A 223 -10.47 -3.95 0.95
CA TYR A 223 -10.25 -3.31 -0.33
C TYR A 223 -9.94 -4.30 -1.44
N TYR A 224 -9.22 -5.38 -1.15
CA TYR A 224 -9.03 -6.49 -2.07
C TYR A 224 -10.37 -7.10 -2.51
N GLU A 225 -11.29 -7.36 -1.57
CA GLU A 225 -12.61 -7.93 -1.90
C GLU A 225 -13.46 -6.96 -2.74
N MET A 226 -13.51 -5.67 -2.35
CA MET A 226 -14.20 -4.64 -3.14
C MET A 226 -13.59 -4.47 -4.53
N ALA A 227 -12.27 -4.49 -4.66
CA ALA A 227 -11.59 -4.37 -5.95
C ALA A 227 -11.91 -5.57 -6.86
N LYS A 228 -11.89 -6.79 -6.30
CA LYS A 228 -12.27 -8.02 -7.02
C LYS A 228 -13.73 -7.97 -7.47
N GLU A 229 -14.64 -7.53 -6.61
CA GLU A 229 -16.06 -7.33 -6.95
C GLU A 229 -16.22 -6.28 -8.05
N ALA A 230 -15.47 -5.18 -7.98
CA ALA A 230 -15.46 -4.15 -8.99
C ALA A 230 -14.94 -4.65 -10.34
N GLY A 231 -14.32 -5.84 -10.43
CA GLY A 231 -13.75 -6.40 -11.65
C GLY A 231 -12.29 -6.00 -11.91
N ILE A 232 -11.55 -5.63 -10.86
CA ILE A 232 -10.11 -5.36 -10.91
C ILE A 232 -9.36 -6.68 -10.73
N THR A 233 -8.37 -6.94 -11.58
CA THR A 233 -7.53 -8.13 -11.47
C THR A 233 -6.50 -7.92 -10.36
N MET A 234 -6.60 -8.71 -9.29
CA MET A 234 -5.61 -8.78 -8.21
C MET A 234 -5.16 -10.23 -7.99
N MET A 235 -3.93 -10.38 -7.51
CA MET A 235 -3.38 -11.68 -7.10
C MET A 235 -4.15 -12.23 -5.89
N PRO A 236 -4.31 -13.56 -5.77
CA PRO A 236 -4.96 -14.16 -4.62
C PRO A 236 -4.35 -13.66 -3.31
N SER A 237 -5.23 -13.18 -2.43
CA SER A 237 -4.86 -12.61 -1.14
C SER A 237 -5.72 -13.21 -0.03
N ARG A 238 -5.15 -13.32 1.17
CA ARG A 238 -5.84 -13.80 2.37
C ARG A 238 -5.22 -13.22 3.63
N LEU A 239 -6.01 -13.19 4.71
CA LEU A 239 -5.50 -12.95 6.04
C LEU A 239 -4.94 -14.24 6.65
N ILE A 240 -3.82 -14.12 7.36
CA ILE A 240 -3.29 -15.15 8.25
C ILE A 240 -3.19 -14.61 9.68
N GLN A 241 -3.27 -15.48 10.67
CA GLN A 241 -3.22 -15.07 12.08
C GLN A 241 -1.88 -15.47 12.70
N ILE A 242 -1.20 -14.51 13.31
CA ILE A 242 0.09 -14.66 14.00
C ILE A 242 -0.04 -13.82 15.29
N GLU A 243 0.20 -14.42 16.45
CA GLU A 243 -0.04 -13.80 17.78
C GLU A 243 -1.40 -13.14 17.97
N GLY A 244 -2.47 -13.75 17.45
CA GLY A 244 -3.81 -13.19 17.57
C GLY A 244 -4.07 -11.96 16.69
N LYS A 245 -3.09 -11.49 15.91
CA LYS A 245 -3.22 -10.38 14.96
C LYS A 245 -3.41 -10.89 13.53
N HIS A 246 -4.11 -10.12 12.71
CA HIS A 246 -4.34 -10.43 11.29
C HIS A 246 -3.26 -9.82 10.40
N HIS A 247 -2.64 -10.62 9.54
CA HIS A 247 -1.59 -10.21 8.62
C HIS A 247 -2.05 -10.46 7.19
N PHE A 248 -1.70 -9.56 6.27
CA PHE A 248 -2.16 -9.64 4.88
C PHE A 248 -1.13 -10.38 4.02
N LEU A 249 -1.56 -11.48 3.40
CA LEU A 249 -0.73 -12.30 2.53
C LEU A 249 -1.24 -12.20 1.09
N THR A 250 -0.40 -11.77 0.16
CA THR A 250 -0.73 -11.71 -1.28
C THR A 250 0.27 -12.50 -2.10
N GLU A 251 -0.22 -13.25 -3.09
CA GLU A 251 0.64 -13.90 -4.07
C GLU A 251 1.41 -12.87 -4.90
N ARG A 252 2.62 -13.23 -5.30
CA ARG A 252 3.50 -12.42 -6.14
C ARG A 252 3.19 -12.66 -7.62
N TYR A 253 2.69 -11.63 -8.32
CA TYR A 253 2.49 -11.72 -9.77
C TYR A 253 3.81 -11.86 -10.54
N ASP A 254 4.93 -11.40 -9.98
CA ASP A 254 6.25 -11.39 -10.62
C ASP A 254 7.03 -12.71 -10.41
N ARG A 255 6.37 -13.74 -9.89
CA ARG A 255 6.88 -15.09 -9.67
C ARG A 255 5.86 -16.12 -10.11
N ILE A 256 6.03 -16.71 -11.29
CA ILE A 256 5.14 -17.76 -11.81
C ILE A 256 5.94 -19.04 -11.96
N ASN A 257 5.56 -20.10 -11.24
CA ASN A 257 6.26 -21.40 -11.25
C ASN A 257 7.77 -21.28 -10.99
N GLY A 258 8.17 -20.36 -10.10
CA GLY A 258 9.58 -20.06 -9.78
C GLY A 258 10.29 -19.15 -10.80
N GLU A 259 9.69 -18.88 -11.96
CA GLU A 259 10.24 -17.98 -12.96
C GLU A 259 9.96 -16.52 -12.61
N LYS A 260 10.93 -15.64 -12.91
CA LYS A 260 10.81 -14.19 -12.67
C LYS A 260 10.24 -13.47 -13.88
N ILE A 261 9.27 -12.58 -13.64
CA ILE A 261 8.72 -11.70 -14.67
C ILE A 261 9.37 -10.34 -14.57
N HIS A 262 9.78 -9.77 -15.71
CA HIS A 262 10.29 -8.41 -15.75
C HIS A 262 9.15 -7.44 -15.46
N THR A 263 9.35 -6.53 -14.49
CA THR A 263 8.35 -5.53 -14.10
C THR A 263 9.03 -4.19 -13.90
N GLN A 264 8.31 -3.12 -14.18
CA GLN A 264 8.75 -1.74 -14.00
C GLN A 264 7.56 -0.88 -13.57
N THR A 265 7.74 -0.06 -12.54
CA THR A 265 6.74 0.91 -12.12
C THR A 265 6.63 2.07 -13.12
N LEU A 266 5.56 2.85 -13.03
CA LEU A 266 5.46 4.11 -13.76
C LEU A 266 6.61 5.06 -13.39
N ALA A 267 7.08 5.07 -12.14
CA ALA A 267 8.25 5.85 -11.73
C ALA A 267 9.52 5.50 -12.51
N ALA A 268 9.66 4.25 -12.96
CA ALA A 268 10.77 3.80 -13.77
C ALA A 268 10.60 4.10 -15.27
N MET A 269 9.36 4.02 -15.74
CA MET A 269 8.98 4.22 -17.15
C MET A 269 8.84 5.68 -17.53
N ASN A 270 8.34 6.51 -16.63
CA ASN A 270 8.18 7.94 -16.80
C ASN A 270 8.42 8.66 -15.45
N PRO A 271 9.69 9.03 -15.16
CA PRO A 271 10.06 9.71 -13.93
C PRO A 271 9.35 11.04 -13.67
N ASP A 272 8.94 11.71 -14.75
CA ASP A 272 8.30 13.03 -14.70
C ASP A 272 6.76 12.92 -14.57
N ALA A 273 6.21 11.69 -14.44
CA ALA A 273 4.77 11.49 -14.35
C ALA A 273 4.18 12.09 -13.07
N THR A 274 3.07 12.81 -13.22
CA THR A 274 2.34 13.45 -12.12
C THR A 274 0.82 13.27 -12.23
N SER A 275 0.36 12.58 -13.28
CA SER A 275 -1.06 12.49 -13.62
C SER A 275 -1.44 11.14 -14.21
N TYR A 276 -2.72 10.79 -14.10
CA TYR A 276 -3.28 9.63 -14.77
C TYR A 276 -3.14 9.76 -16.31
N GLU A 277 -3.12 10.97 -16.85
CA GLU A 277 -2.84 11.22 -18.27
C GLU A 277 -1.44 10.74 -18.68
N ASP A 278 -0.43 10.98 -17.85
CA ASP A 278 0.93 10.49 -18.06
C ASP A 278 0.98 8.96 -18.03
N LEU A 279 0.25 8.34 -17.10
CA LEU A 279 0.13 6.88 -17.00
C LEU A 279 -0.45 6.29 -18.30
N PHE A 280 -1.55 6.85 -18.80
CA PHE A 280 -2.17 6.39 -20.04
C PHE A 280 -1.34 6.73 -21.28
N GLU A 281 -0.52 7.78 -21.25
CA GLU A 281 0.47 8.04 -22.29
C GLU A 281 1.53 6.94 -22.35
N VAL A 282 2.02 6.48 -21.20
CA VAL A 282 2.91 5.32 -21.13
C VAL A 282 2.23 4.07 -21.68
N CYS A 283 0.96 3.82 -21.34
CA CYS A 283 0.21 2.70 -21.92
C CYS A 283 0.20 2.72 -23.46
N ARG A 284 -0.03 3.89 -24.07
CA ARG A 284 0.00 4.07 -25.53
C ARG A 284 1.40 3.79 -26.10
N LYS A 285 2.45 4.31 -25.47
CA LYS A 285 3.83 4.11 -25.90
C LYS A 285 4.29 2.64 -25.78
N LEU A 286 3.76 1.91 -24.80
CA LEU A 286 4.00 0.47 -24.60
C LEU A 286 3.09 -0.44 -25.43
N ASN A 287 2.12 0.11 -26.17
CA ASN A 287 1.09 -0.63 -26.91
C ASN A 287 0.22 -1.55 -26.02
N ILE A 288 -0.09 -1.11 -24.80
CA ILE A 288 -0.97 -1.83 -23.88
C ILE A 288 -2.36 -2.01 -24.54
N PRO A 289 -2.95 -3.23 -24.52
CA PRO A 289 -4.26 -3.49 -25.10
C PRO A 289 -5.38 -2.58 -24.55
N ALA A 290 -6.36 -2.24 -25.37
CA ALA A 290 -7.48 -1.37 -24.97
C ALA A 290 -8.33 -1.97 -23.83
N SER A 291 -8.40 -3.30 -23.73
CA SER A 291 -9.06 -3.99 -22.60
C SER A 291 -8.33 -3.74 -21.28
N GLU A 292 -7.00 -3.80 -21.28
CA GLU A 292 -6.18 -3.51 -20.10
C GLU A 292 -6.22 -2.03 -19.74
N GLN A 293 -6.23 -1.12 -20.71
CA GLN A 293 -6.45 0.30 -20.45
C GLN A 293 -7.83 0.58 -19.81
N SER A 294 -8.86 -0.21 -20.17
CA SER A 294 -10.19 -0.11 -19.54
C SER A 294 -10.17 -0.62 -18.10
N GLU A 295 -9.40 -1.67 -17.80
CA GLU A 295 -9.17 -2.12 -16.42
C GLU A 295 -8.35 -1.10 -15.62
N LEU A 296 -7.34 -0.49 -16.23
CA LEU A 296 -6.55 0.56 -15.59
C LEU A 296 -7.42 1.77 -15.23
N TYR A 297 -8.35 2.15 -16.12
CA TYR A 297 -9.33 3.19 -15.82
C TYR A 297 -10.24 2.80 -14.65
N ARG A 298 -10.65 1.52 -14.57
CA ARG A 298 -11.39 1.00 -13.42
C ARG A 298 -10.61 1.14 -12.11
N ARG A 299 -9.29 0.92 -12.13
CA ARG A 299 -8.40 1.15 -10.96
C ARG A 299 -8.33 2.63 -10.58
N THR A 300 -8.24 3.53 -11.57
CA THR A 300 -8.33 4.99 -11.34
C THR A 300 -9.63 5.35 -10.64
N VAL A 301 -10.78 4.92 -11.18
CA VAL A 301 -12.10 5.18 -10.57
C VAL A 301 -12.17 4.62 -9.15
N PHE A 302 -11.63 3.43 -8.92
CA PHE A 302 -11.60 2.80 -7.60
C PHE A 302 -10.73 3.57 -6.60
N ASN A 303 -9.57 4.10 -7.02
CA ASN A 303 -8.76 4.93 -6.14
C ASN A 303 -9.50 6.20 -5.73
N ILE A 304 -10.14 6.90 -6.69
CA ILE A 304 -10.90 8.12 -6.41
C ILE A 304 -12.09 7.84 -5.49
N MET A 305 -12.97 6.90 -5.88
CA MET A 305 -14.20 6.63 -5.13
C MET A 305 -13.96 5.89 -3.81
N GLY A 306 -12.86 5.13 -3.73
CA GLY A 306 -12.44 4.38 -2.55
C GLY A 306 -11.60 5.20 -1.56
N GLY A 307 -11.41 6.49 -1.77
CA GLY A 307 -10.60 7.32 -0.85
C GLY A 307 -9.15 6.83 -0.72
N ASN A 308 -8.58 6.29 -1.80
CA ASN A 308 -7.17 5.94 -1.87
C ASN A 308 -6.37 7.09 -2.51
N VAL A 309 -5.80 7.94 -1.66
CA VAL A 309 -5.00 9.12 -2.05
C VAL A 309 -3.51 8.80 -2.20
N ASP A 310 -3.06 7.62 -1.79
CA ASP A 310 -1.70 7.10 -1.98
C ASP A 310 -1.51 6.43 -3.35
N ASP A 311 -2.17 6.96 -4.38
CA ASP A 311 -2.16 6.46 -5.76
C ASP A 311 -0.95 6.97 -6.56
N HIS A 312 0.24 6.93 -5.97
CA HIS A 312 1.45 7.48 -6.56
C HIS A 312 2.05 6.59 -7.67
N ILE A 313 2.98 7.14 -8.44
CA ILE A 313 3.62 6.51 -9.60
C ILE A 313 4.36 5.17 -9.34
N LYS A 314 4.64 4.78 -8.09
CA LYS A 314 5.19 3.43 -7.76
C LYS A 314 4.11 2.34 -7.58
N ASN A 315 2.83 2.73 -7.50
CA ASN A 315 1.69 1.81 -7.32
C ASN A 315 1.05 1.37 -8.65
N PHE A 316 1.60 1.86 -9.77
CA PHE A 316 1.26 1.39 -11.11
C PHE A 316 2.49 0.74 -11.73
N SER A 317 2.34 -0.50 -12.20
CA SER A 317 3.42 -1.26 -12.81
C SER A 317 3.00 -1.88 -14.14
N PHE A 318 4.01 -2.12 -14.96
CA PHE A 318 3.92 -2.84 -16.22
C PHE A 318 4.82 -4.08 -16.14
N LEU A 319 4.31 -5.22 -16.60
CA LEU A 319 5.11 -6.42 -16.77
C LEU A 319 5.43 -6.65 -18.24
N MET A 320 6.58 -7.28 -18.50
CA MET A 320 7.02 -7.64 -19.84
C MET A 320 7.20 -9.15 -19.94
N GLU A 321 6.55 -9.73 -20.93
CA GLU A 321 6.77 -11.12 -21.33
C GLU A 321 8.16 -11.30 -21.96
N ARG A 322 8.66 -12.54 -22.01
CA ARG A 322 9.96 -12.85 -22.64
C ARG A 322 10.04 -12.48 -24.12
N ASN A 323 8.90 -12.35 -24.80
CA ASN A 323 8.82 -11.91 -26.21
C ASN A 323 8.90 -10.37 -26.37
N GLY A 324 8.95 -9.60 -25.28
CA GLY A 324 9.01 -8.13 -25.28
C GLY A 324 7.64 -7.43 -25.28
N THR A 325 6.54 -8.16 -25.19
CA THR A 325 5.18 -7.60 -25.08
C THR A 325 4.94 -7.11 -23.66
N TRP A 326 4.42 -5.89 -23.54
CA TRP A 326 4.10 -5.25 -22.26
C TRP A 326 2.62 -5.37 -21.94
N HIS A 327 2.34 -5.56 -20.66
CA HIS A 327 0.99 -5.61 -20.08
C HIS A 327 0.96 -4.79 -18.79
N ILE A 328 -0.22 -4.38 -18.34
CA ILE A 328 -0.38 -3.92 -16.95
C ILE A 328 -0.21 -5.12 -16.01
N THR A 329 0.32 -4.89 -14.81
CA THR A 329 0.33 -5.93 -13.77
C THR A 329 -1.07 -6.12 -13.19
N PRO A 330 -1.36 -7.22 -12.48
CA PRO A 330 -2.42 -7.22 -11.47
C PRO A 330 -2.26 -6.03 -10.52
N ALA A 331 -3.37 -5.48 -10.02
CA ALA A 331 -3.36 -4.40 -9.05
C ALA A 331 -2.84 -4.89 -7.69
N TYR A 332 -2.23 -3.97 -6.95
CA TYR A 332 -1.67 -4.16 -5.61
C TYR A 332 -1.71 -2.83 -4.85
N ASP A 333 -1.54 -2.86 -3.52
CA ASP A 333 -1.53 -1.67 -2.66
C ASP A 333 -2.77 -0.77 -2.78
N MET A 334 -3.95 -1.40 -2.97
CA MET A 334 -5.23 -0.69 -2.93
C MET A 334 -5.80 -0.79 -1.51
N THR A 335 -5.86 0.32 -0.78
CA THR A 335 -6.40 0.39 0.58
C THR A 335 -6.94 1.78 0.89
N PHE A 336 -7.66 1.93 2.00
CA PHE A 336 -8.11 3.24 2.47
C PHE A 336 -6.93 4.04 3.03
N THR A 337 -6.65 5.22 2.45
CA THR A 337 -5.51 6.06 2.86
C THR A 337 -5.89 7.50 3.18
N THR A 338 -7.17 7.87 3.03
CA THR A 338 -7.66 9.20 3.41
C THR A 338 -7.55 9.42 4.92
N ASN A 339 -6.92 10.52 5.32
CA ASN A 339 -6.90 10.98 6.70
C ASN A 339 -8.23 11.66 7.04
N LEU A 340 -9.13 10.93 7.71
CA LEU A 340 -10.46 11.40 8.12
C LEU A 340 -10.43 12.55 9.13
N ASP A 341 -9.28 12.79 9.77
CA ASP A 341 -9.06 13.86 10.74
C ASP A 341 -8.10 14.94 10.21
N GLY A 342 -7.58 14.72 9.01
CA GLY A 342 -6.64 15.60 8.34
C GLY A 342 -7.33 16.83 7.75
N ALA A 343 -6.52 17.85 7.48
CA ALA A 343 -6.97 18.93 6.64
C ALA A 343 -7.19 18.44 5.19
N ALA A 344 -8.06 19.09 4.42
CA ALA A 344 -8.37 18.69 3.05
C ALA A 344 -7.13 18.54 2.15
N TYR A 345 -6.10 19.37 2.34
CA TYR A 345 -4.85 19.30 1.56
C TYR A 345 -4.02 18.03 1.83
N GLU A 346 -4.26 17.33 2.95
CA GLU A 346 -3.59 16.06 3.27
C GLU A 346 -4.21 14.89 2.50
N ASN A 347 -5.41 15.07 1.96
CA ASN A 347 -6.18 14.08 1.22
C ASN A 347 -6.19 14.39 -0.29
N ALA A 348 -5.20 15.14 -0.78
CA ALA A 348 -4.98 15.26 -2.21
C ALA A 348 -4.39 13.94 -2.74
N HIS A 349 -4.94 13.46 -3.85
CA HIS A 349 -4.41 12.34 -4.62
C HIS A 349 -2.97 12.61 -5.05
N SER A 350 -2.15 11.57 -5.00
CA SER A 350 -0.74 11.65 -5.41
C SER A 350 -0.59 11.86 -6.91
N MET A 351 -1.59 11.42 -7.69
CA MET A 351 -1.66 11.63 -9.13
C MET A 351 -2.93 12.42 -9.49
N SER A 352 -2.75 13.48 -10.29
CA SER A 352 -3.88 14.29 -10.75
C SER A 352 -4.66 13.61 -11.88
N ILE A 353 -5.92 14.02 -12.04
CA ILE A 353 -6.80 13.67 -13.16
C ILE A 353 -7.55 14.92 -13.63
N ALA A 354 -7.53 15.19 -14.93
CA ALA A 354 -8.09 16.41 -15.50
C ALA A 354 -7.57 17.70 -14.84
N GLY A 355 -6.32 17.67 -14.34
CA GLY A 355 -5.69 18.79 -13.63
C GLY A 355 -6.15 18.98 -12.17
N LYS A 356 -6.88 18.03 -11.60
CA LYS A 356 -7.32 18.03 -10.20
C LYS A 356 -6.66 16.89 -9.42
N ASP A 357 -6.28 17.17 -8.18
CA ASP A 357 -5.82 16.18 -7.20
C ASP A 357 -6.80 16.06 -6.00
N ASN A 358 -7.84 16.87 -5.97
CA ASN A 358 -8.91 16.86 -4.98
C ASN A 358 -10.24 17.27 -5.65
N ASP A 359 -11.36 17.08 -4.96
CA ASP A 359 -12.69 17.43 -5.46
C ASP A 359 -12.97 16.86 -6.88
N ILE A 360 -12.48 15.64 -7.12
CA ILE A 360 -12.62 14.93 -8.39
C ILE A 360 -14.04 14.38 -8.49
N THR A 361 -14.74 14.75 -9.56
CA THR A 361 -16.16 14.41 -9.77
C THR A 361 -16.34 13.31 -10.81
N GLU A 362 -17.54 12.73 -10.86
CA GLU A 362 -17.93 11.79 -11.92
C GLU A 362 -17.76 12.39 -13.32
N ASP A 363 -18.02 13.69 -13.49
CA ASP A 363 -17.84 14.38 -14.77
C ASP A 363 -16.36 14.44 -15.19
N ASP A 364 -15.45 14.62 -14.24
CA ASP A 364 -14.00 14.60 -14.50
C ASP A 364 -13.56 13.20 -14.97
N LEU A 365 -14.06 12.15 -14.31
CA LEU A 365 -13.81 10.75 -14.70
C LEU A 365 -14.35 10.45 -16.11
N MET A 366 -15.57 10.91 -16.41
CA MET A 366 -16.20 10.75 -17.73
C MET A 366 -15.46 11.53 -18.82
N GLN A 367 -14.96 12.73 -18.52
CA GLN A 367 -14.14 13.51 -19.44
C GLN A 367 -12.80 12.81 -19.71
N PHE A 368 -12.12 12.35 -18.67
CA PHE A 368 -10.87 11.61 -18.78
C PHE A 368 -11.04 10.34 -19.64
N ALA A 369 -12.10 9.58 -19.38
CA ALA A 369 -12.45 8.39 -20.15
C ALA A 369 -12.64 8.70 -21.64
N LYS A 370 -13.38 9.77 -21.95
CA LYS A 370 -13.60 10.21 -23.33
C LYS A 370 -12.29 10.59 -24.04
N GLN A 371 -11.40 11.31 -23.35
CA GLN A 371 -10.10 11.71 -23.90
C GLN A 371 -9.17 10.53 -24.15
N ASN A 372 -9.27 9.48 -23.32
CA ASN A 372 -8.45 8.27 -23.44
C ASN A 372 -9.14 7.11 -24.21
N GLY A 373 -10.29 7.36 -24.84
CA GLY A 373 -11.00 6.37 -25.66
C GLY A 373 -11.57 5.17 -24.89
N ILE A 374 -11.84 5.34 -23.60
CA ILE A 374 -12.38 4.29 -22.72
C ILE A 374 -13.85 4.04 -23.05
N LYS A 375 -14.16 2.78 -23.37
CA LYS A 375 -15.54 2.35 -23.65
C LYS A 375 -16.24 1.98 -22.34
N ASN A 376 -17.56 2.18 -22.29
CA ASN A 376 -18.41 1.83 -21.14
C ASN A 376 -18.00 2.51 -19.81
N ALA A 377 -17.37 3.69 -19.86
CA ALA A 377 -16.87 4.38 -18.68
C ALA A 377 -17.92 4.59 -17.57
N LYS A 378 -19.14 4.98 -17.95
CA LYS A 378 -20.26 5.13 -17.00
C LYS A 378 -20.58 3.83 -16.27
N ARG A 379 -20.61 2.71 -17.01
CA ARG A 379 -20.85 1.38 -16.42
C ARG A 379 -19.72 0.98 -15.48
N ILE A 380 -18.46 1.28 -15.84
CA ILE A 380 -17.31 1.05 -14.94
C ILE A 380 -17.49 1.83 -13.64
N ILE A 381 -17.88 3.10 -13.72
CA ILE A 381 -18.16 3.94 -12.55
C ILE A 381 -19.27 3.34 -11.69
N GLU A 382 -20.39 2.93 -12.29
CA GLU A 382 -21.51 2.31 -11.57
C GLU A 382 -21.11 0.99 -10.88
N GLU A 383 -20.33 0.13 -11.56
CA GLU A 383 -19.83 -1.14 -11.01
C GLU A 383 -18.86 -0.92 -9.84
N VAL A 384 -17.94 0.05 -9.96
CA VAL A 384 -17.01 0.42 -8.87
C VAL A 384 -17.79 1.03 -7.69
N SER A 385 -18.71 1.95 -7.98
CA SER A 385 -19.56 2.58 -6.97
C SER A 385 -20.37 1.54 -6.19
N LEU A 386 -20.91 0.51 -6.87
CA LEU A 386 -21.65 -0.58 -6.24
C LEU A 386 -20.74 -1.42 -5.33
N ALA A 387 -19.56 -1.83 -5.82
CA ALA A 387 -18.62 -2.61 -5.01
C ALA A 387 -18.18 -1.87 -3.74
N ILE A 388 -17.92 -0.56 -3.84
CA ILE A 388 -17.57 0.28 -2.67
C ILE A 388 -18.73 0.37 -1.67
N SER A 389 -19.98 0.31 -2.14
CA SER A 389 -21.14 0.34 -1.24
C SER A 389 -21.26 -0.87 -0.32
N HIS A 390 -20.59 -1.97 -0.66
CA HIS A 390 -20.49 -3.17 0.19
C HIS A 390 -19.35 -3.10 1.22
N PHE A 391 -18.65 -1.96 1.33
CA PHE A 391 -17.58 -1.74 2.30
C PHE A 391 -17.96 -2.20 3.71
N TYR A 392 -19.13 -1.80 4.20
CA TYR A 392 -19.55 -2.09 5.58
C TYR A 392 -19.71 -3.59 5.85
N ASP A 393 -20.20 -4.34 4.86
CA ASP A 393 -20.38 -5.80 4.95
C ASP A 393 -19.03 -6.52 4.98
N TYR A 394 -18.13 -6.17 4.05
CA TYR A 394 -16.77 -6.72 4.04
C TYR A 394 -15.99 -6.36 5.30
N ALA A 395 -16.08 -5.11 5.75
CA ALA A 395 -15.43 -4.66 6.97
C ALA A 395 -15.97 -5.39 8.21
N THR A 396 -17.26 -5.72 8.24
CA THR A 396 -17.86 -6.54 9.30
C THR A 396 -17.34 -7.98 9.25
N ASN A 397 -17.23 -8.59 8.06
CA ASN A 397 -16.68 -9.94 7.90
C ASN A 397 -15.23 -10.05 8.37
N HIS A 398 -14.45 -9.00 8.18
CA HIS A 398 -13.06 -8.92 8.65
C HIS A 398 -12.90 -8.28 10.02
N GLN A 399 -13.97 -8.17 10.83
CA GLN A 399 -13.90 -7.74 12.23
C GLN A 399 -13.27 -6.35 12.43
N ILE A 400 -13.49 -5.43 11.49
CA ILE A 400 -13.12 -4.02 11.67
C ILE A 400 -14.05 -3.40 12.72
N ASP A 401 -13.47 -2.65 13.67
CA ASP A 401 -14.22 -1.99 14.74
C ASP A 401 -15.23 -0.97 14.18
N ASP A 402 -16.39 -0.85 14.82
CA ASP A 402 -17.47 0.03 14.40
C ASP A 402 -17.03 1.49 14.28
N TYR A 403 -16.05 1.95 15.09
CA TYR A 403 -15.48 3.29 14.95
C TYR A 403 -14.95 3.55 13.54
N TRP A 404 -14.17 2.62 13.00
CA TRP A 404 -13.60 2.77 11.66
C TRP A 404 -14.62 2.53 10.57
N LYS A 405 -15.48 1.51 10.73
CA LYS A 405 -16.51 1.21 9.72
C LYS A 405 -17.45 2.39 9.49
N ASP A 406 -17.93 3.01 10.57
CA ASP A 406 -18.88 4.12 10.47
C ASP A 406 -18.24 5.34 9.80
N ARG A 407 -17.05 5.73 10.26
CA ARG A 407 -16.39 6.92 9.73
C ARG A 407 -15.96 6.76 8.27
N ILE A 408 -15.50 5.56 7.89
CA ILE A 408 -15.10 5.27 6.51
C ILE A 408 -16.33 5.16 5.61
N GLU A 409 -17.39 4.46 6.03
CA GLU A 409 -18.62 4.39 5.23
C GLU A 409 -19.23 5.79 5.02
N GLU A 410 -19.27 6.62 6.06
CA GLU A 410 -19.73 8.01 5.95
C GLU A 410 -18.94 8.77 4.86
N HIS A 411 -17.61 8.68 4.91
CA HIS A 411 -16.74 9.31 3.92
C HIS A 411 -16.95 8.76 2.50
N LEU A 412 -16.92 7.43 2.35
CA LEU A 412 -17.11 6.76 1.05
C LEU A 412 -18.48 7.08 0.44
N SER A 413 -19.52 7.23 1.26
CA SER A 413 -20.87 7.58 0.79
C SER A 413 -20.92 8.93 0.04
N GLY A 414 -19.97 9.82 0.33
CA GLY A 414 -19.80 11.10 -0.36
C GLY A 414 -18.96 11.04 -1.64
N LEU A 415 -18.15 9.98 -1.81
CA LEU A 415 -17.25 9.81 -2.97
C LEU A 415 -17.88 8.98 -4.09
N VAL A 416 -18.76 8.03 -3.75
CA VAL A 416 -19.48 7.22 -4.72
C VAL A 416 -20.59 8.00 -5.42
N SER A 417 -21.22 7.40 -6.44
CA SER A 417 -22.34 8.06 -7.14
C SER A 417 -23.47 8.45 -6.15
N PRO A 418 -24.12 9.62 -6.31
CA PRO A 418 -25.13 10.09 -5.35
C PRO A 418 -26.32 9.15 -5.14
N ILE A 419 -26.59 8.26 -6.08
CA ILE A 419 -27.66 7.25 -5.97
C ILE A 419 -27.24 6.14 -5.00
N ILE A 420 -26.00 5.66 -5.13
CA ILE A 420 -25.43 4.61 -4.28
C ILE A 420 -25.06 5.15 -2.90
N GLY A 421 -24.49 6.36 -2.82
CA GLY A 421 -24.16 6.98 -1.54
C GLY A 421 -25.38 7.11 -0.61
N LYS A 422 -26.56 7.37 -1.18
CA LYS A 422 -27.83 7.40 -0.44
C LYS A 422 -28.28 6.06 0.11
N THR A 423 -27.75 4.93 -0.37
CA THR A 423 -28.05 3.60 0.18
C THR A 423 -27.10 3.19 1.30
N MET A 424 -25.91 3.80 1.37
CA MET A 424 -24.93 3.60 2.45
C MET A 424 -25.38 4.36 3.69
N LYS A 425 -25.87 3.64 4.70
CA LYS A 425 -26.53 4.23 5.87
C LYS A 425 -26.16 3.58 7.20
N HIS A 426 -25.25 2.60 7.21
CA HIS A 426 -24.92 1.87 8.43
C HIS A 426 -24.21 2.75 9.46
N TYR A 427 -23.54 3.82 9.01
CA TYR A 427 -22.94 4.85 9.85
C TYR A 427 -23.95 5.78 10.56
N LEU A 428 -25.23 5.79 10.14
CA LEU A 428 -26.21 6.71 10.71
C LEU A 428 -26.50 6.39 12.19
N PRO A 429 -26.60 7.42 13.05
CA PRO A 429 -26.84 7.21 14.47
C PRO A 429 -28.29 6.83 14.77
N THR A 430 -28.50 6.21 15.93
CA THR A 430 -29.85 6.00 16.46
C THR A 430 -30.46 7.36 16.86
N ILE A 431 -31.53 7.76 16.19
CA ILE A 431 -32.23 9.03 16.47
C ILE A 431 -33.16 8.85 17.67
N VAL A 432 -33.11 9.80 18.60
CA VAL A 432 -34.08 9.91 19.70
C VAL A 432 -34.99 11.08 19.41
N GLU A 433 -36.28 10.80 19.23
CA GLU A 433 -37.28 11.85 19.08
C GLU A 433 -37.33 12.74 20.33
N PRO A 434 -37.59 14.05 20.17
CA PRO A 434 -37.72 14.95 21.31
C PRO A 434 -38.75 14.43 22.33
N TYR A 435 -38.41 14.52 23.61
CA TYR A 435 -39.27 14.04 24.69
C TYR A 435 -39.18 14.94 25.91
N GLU A 436 -40.20 14.85 26.76
CA GLU A 436 -40.25 15.53 28.05
C GLU A 436 -39.94 14.53 29.17
N THR A 437 -39.03 14.90 30.07
CA THR A 437 -38.71 14.12 31.27
C THR A 437 -39.81 14.26 32.32
N GLU A 438 -39.85 13.38 33.32
CA GLU A 438 -40.78 13.51 34.46
C GLU A 438 -40.68 14.87 35.21
N ASP A 439 -39.49 15.48 35.23
CA ASP A 439 -39.28 16.79 35.86
C ASP A 439 -39.59 18.00 34.94
N GLY A 440 -40.21 17.78 33.78
CA GLY A 440 -40.62 18.83 32.84
C GLY A 440 -39.49 19.43 31.98
N PHE A 441 -38.35 18.76 31.85
CA PHE A 441 -37.30 19.15 30.90
C PHE A 441 -37.61 18.61 29.50
N LEU A 442 -37.56 19.48 28.49
CA LEU A 442 -37.61 19.09 27.09
C LEU A 442 -36.21 18.71 26.59
N VAL A 443 -36.02 17.46 26.17
CA VAL A 443 -34.77 16.91 25.66
C VAL A 443 -34.84 16.72 24.15
N SER A 444 -33.78 17.08 23.43
CA SER A 444 -33.65 16.89 21.98
C SER A 444 -32.18 16.77 21.55
N GLU A 445 -31.95 16.32 20.31
CA GLU A 445 -30.63 16.28 19.66
C GLU A 445 -29.54 15.56 20.48
N ILE A 446 -29.84 14.34 20.94
CA ILE A 446 -28.89 13.52 21.70
C ILE A 446 -27.82 12.95 20.76
N ASN A 447 -26.57 13.32 21.00
CA ASN A 447 -25.42 12.89 20.21
C ASN A 447 -24.32 12.32 21.09
N ILE A 448 -23.66 11.28 20.60
CA ILE A 448 -22.47 10.68 21.20
C ILE A 448 -21.37 10.73 20.15
N ILE A 449 -20.33 11.50 20.43
CA ILE A 449 -19.26 11.79 19.46
C ILE A 449 -17.95 11.27 20.02
N GLU A 450 -17.32 10.34 19.32
CA GLU A 450 -15.99 9.83 19.64
C GLU A 450 -14.94 10.63 18.86
N ASN A 451 -13.97 11.23 19.55
CA ASN A 451 -12.88 11.95 18.89
C ASN A 451 -11.71 11.02 18.53
N THR A 452 -10.68 11.56 17.89
CA THR A 452 -9.46 10.83 17.51
C THR A 452 -8.62 10.29 18.66
N ARG A 453 -8.89 10.76 19.88
CA ARG A 453 -8.25 10.24 21.10
C ARG A 453 -9.11 9.16 21.75
N HIS A 454 -10.23 8.78 21.14
CA HIS A 454 -11.25 7.89 21.70
C HIS A 454 -11.90 8.44 22.99
N ASP A 455 -11.87 9.76 23.18
CA ASP A 455 -12.71 10.39 24.21
C ASP A 455 -14.11 10.60 23.64
N PHE A 456 -15.12 10.39 24.49
CA PHE A 456 -16.53 10.53 24.12
C PHE A 456 -17.10 11.85 24.63
N ARG A 457 -17.71 12.61 23.71
CA ARG A 457 -18.58 13.74 24.03
C ARG A 457 -20.03 13.30 23.92
N ILE A 458 -20.71 13.26 25.06
CA ILE A 458 -22.15 12.98 25.15
C ILE A 458 -22.85 14.32 25.30
N GLU A 459 -23.78 14.65 24.42
CA GLU A 459 -24.45 15.94 24.43
C GLU A 459 -25.91 15.86 24.01
N ALA A 460 -26.70 16.82 24.50
CA ALA A 460 -28.11 16.98 24.19
C ALA A 460 -28.53 18.43 24.42
N PHE A 461 -29.63 18.85 23.80
CA PHE A 461 -30.30 20.10 24.14
C PHE A 461 -31.37 19.83 25.20
N ILE A 462 -31.29 20.56 26.33
CA ILE A 462 -32.23 20.50 27.44
C ILE A 462 -32.83 21.89 27.63
N ASN A 463 -34.15 22.02 27.45
CA ASN A 463 -34.87 23.30 27.40
C ASN A 463 -34.18 24.33 26.47
N GLY A 464 -33.74 23.86 25.29
CA GLY A 464 -33.05 24.68 24.29
C GLY A 464 -31.59 25.03 24.62
N LYS A 465 -31.02 24.57 25.74
CA LYS A 465 -29.61 24.76 26.08
C LYS A 465 -28.81 23.49 25.88
N ARG A 466 -27.69 23.57 25.15
CA ARG A 466 -26.77 22.44 24.96
C ARG A 466 -26.07 22.10 26.27
N GLN A 467 -26.25 20.87 26.72
CA GLN A 467 -25.49 20.25 27.79
C GLN A 467 -24.53 19.23 27.21
N LYS A 468 -23.33 19.11 27.79
CA LYS A 468 -22.32 18.15 27.36
C LYS A 468 -21.56 17.54 28.52
N TYR A 469 -21.17 16.28 28.36
CA TYR A 469 -20.31 15.54 29.27
C TYR A 469 -19.17 14.91 28.46
N ILE A 470 -17.95 14.94 29.00
CA ILE A 470 -16.77 14.35 28.37
C ILE A 470 -16.34 13.13 29.18
N ALA A 471 -16.35 11.97 28.55
CA ALA A 471 -15.80 10.74 29.09
C ALA A 471 -14.44 10.47 28.46
N GLY A 472 -13.38 10.42 29.26
CA GLY A 472 -12.05 10.09 28.76
C GLY A 472 -11.95 8.63 28.32
N ARG A 473 -11.14 8.33 27.30
CA ARG A 473 -11.03 7.00 26.68
C ARG A 473 -10.80 5.82 27.63
N LYS A 474 -10.15 6.06 28.77
CA LYS A 474 -9.82 5.03 29.78
C LYS A 474 -10.87 4.93 30.90
N SER A 475 -11.99 5.63 30.80
CA SER A 475 -13.04 5.60 31.83
C SER A 475 -13.97 4.42 31.65
N ASP A 476 -14.56 3.94 32.75
CA ASP A 476 -15.60 2.90 32.73
C ASP A 476 -16.79 3.33 31.87
N LEU A 477 -17.10 4.63 31.85
CA LEU A 477 -18.14 5.19 31.00
C LEU A 477 -17.80 5.07 29.50
N ALA A 478 -16.55 5.27 29.10
CA ALA A 478 -16.15 5.06 27.71
C ALA A 478 -16.31 3.58 27.31
N ALA A 479 -15.89 2.65 28.18
CA ALA A 479 -16.11 1.22 27.96
C ALA A 479 -17.61 0.87 27.86
N GLU A 480 -18.45 1.46 28.72
CA GLU A 480 -19.91 1.30 28.67
C GLU A 480 -20.50 1.81 27.35
N VAL A 481 -20.09 3.00 26.90
CA VAL A 481 -20.55 3.60 25.64
C VAL A 481 -20.18 2.74 24.45
N ILE A 482 -18.94 2.22 24.40
CA ILE A 482 -18.49 1.29 23.35
C ILE A 482 -19.34 0.02 23.37
N ALA A 483 -19.49 -0.62 24.53
CA ALA A 483 -20.25 -1.87 24.68
C ALA A 483 -21.74 -1.73 24.32
N LYS A 484 -22.31 -0.54 24.52
CA LYS A 484 -23.70 -0.24 24.16
C LYS A 484 -23.88 0.11 22.66
N GLY A 485 -22.80 0.21 21.87
CA GLY A 485 -22.88 0.49 20.43
C GLY A 485 -22.62 1.95 20.05
N ARG A 486 -21.87 2.70 20.86
CA ARG A 486 -21.48 4.11 20.59
C ARG A 486 -22.69 4.97 20.23
N ASN A 487 -22.63 5.75 19.14
CA ASN A 487 -23.73 6.61 18.72
C ASN A 487 -24.91 5.85 18.10
N LYS A 488 -24.77 4.54 17.89
CA LYS A 488 -25.82 3.63 17.41
C LYS A 488 -26.49 2.85 18.55
N MET A 489 -26.16 3.15 19.80
CA MET A 489 -26.80 2.50 20.95
C MET A 489 -28.32 2.69 20.97
N PRO A 490 -29.08 1.76 21.59
CA PRO A 490 -30.54 1.84 21.65
C PRO A 490 -31.03 3.16 22.26
N VAL A 491 -32.24 3.59 21.87
CA VAL A 491 -32.87 4.84 22.33
C VAL A 491 -32.88 4.93 23.86
N GLU A 492 -33.24 3.86 24.55
CA GLU A 492 -33.33 3.85 26.01
C GLU A 492 -31.96 4.03 26.67
N ASN A 493 -30.90 3.46 26.09
CA ASN A 493 -29.54 3.65 26.57
C ASN A 493 -29.08 5.11 26.40
N LYS A 494 -29.47 5.77 25.29
CA LYS A 494 -29.20 7.20 25.10
C LYS A 494 -29.92 8.06 26.14
N LYS A 495 -31.20 7.78 26.42
CA LYS A 495 -31.98 8.48 27.45
C LYS A 495 -31.37 8.29 28.83
N GLU A 496 -30.97 7.07 29.19
CA GLU A 496 -30.28 6.76 30.45
C GLU A 496 -29.01 7.61 30.62
N LEU A 497 -28.20 7.77 29.57
CA LEU A 497 -27.01 8.64 29.62
C LEU A 497 -27.38 10.11 29.84
N VAL A 498 -28.43 10.62 29.19
CA VAL A 498 -28.91 11.99 29.41
C VAL A 498 -29.37 12.19 30.85
N GLU A 499 -30.17 11.27 31.38
CA GLU A 499 -30.68 11.32 32.75
C GLU A 499 -29.55 11.29 33.78
N ARG A 500 -28.58 10.39 33.60
CA ARG A 500 -27.46 10.19 34.53
C ARG A 500 -26.43 11.32 34.46
N LEU A 501 -26.16 11.87 33.27
CA LEU A 501 -25.01 12.74 33.04
C LEU A 501 -25.37 14.20 32.72
N LEU A 502 -26.48 14.46 32.01
CA LEU A 502 -26.79 15.79 31.47
C LEU A 502 -27.89 16.52 32.24
N LEU A 503 -28.95 15.82 32.68
CA LEU A 503 -30.00 16.46 33.51
C LEU A 503 -29.43 17.06 34.81
N PRO A 504 -28.49 16.43 35.54
CA PRO A 504 -27.89 17.04 36.73
C PRO A 504 -27.14 18.33 36.42
N LEU A 505 -26.64 18.51 35.19
CA LEU A 505 -25.99 19.74 34.75
C LEU A 505 -27.02 20.83 34.41
N ALA A 506 -28.18 20.46 33.87
CA ALA A 506 -29.26 21.39 33.54
C ALA A 506 -30.03 21.89 34.77
N ARG A 507 -30.02 21.13 35.87
CA ARG A 507 -30.63 21.51 37.16
C ARG A 507 -29.78 22.50 37.96
N ARG A 508 -28.49 22.65 37.62
CA ARG A 508 -27.58 23.65 38.20
C ARG A 508 -27.71 24.97 37.45
#